data_AF-A0A9N9JRI0-F1
#
_entry.id   AF-A0A9N9JRI0-F1
#
_cell.length_a   1.000
_cell.length_b   1.000
_cell.length_c   1.000
_cell.angle_alpha   90.00
_cell.angle_beta   90.00
_cell.angle_gamma   90.00
#
_symmetry.space_group_name_H-M   'P 1'
#
loop_
_entity.id
_entity.type
_entity.pdbx_description
1 polymer ?
#
loop_
_entity_poly.entity_id
_entity_poly.type
_entity_poly.pdbx_seq_one_letter_code
_entity_poly.pdbx_strand_id
1 'polypeptide(L)' 'PPKEVITSSSSTVNNIKSSTVEESGEKDMELFELIKQFTNMGFTKSQAVEALEKYNYDLLQATNYLLDLQQN' A
#
# COMPACT_ATOMS: atom_id res chain seq x y z
N PRO A 1 42.83 2.66 11.65
CA PRO A 1 41.60 2.05 11.10
C PRO A 1 40.47 3.08 10.96
N PRO A 2 39.83 3.20 9.78
CA PRO A 2 38.61 3.99 9.65
C PRO A 2 37.45 3.24 10.32
N LYS A 3 36.70 3.92 11.20
CA LYS A 3 35.43 3.40 11.74
C LYS A 3 34.29 3.91 10.87
N GLU A 4 33.42 2.99 10.51
CA GLU A 4 32.38 3.14 9.49
C GLU A 4 31.30 4.15 9.86
N VAL A 5 30.77 4.77 8.82
CA VAL A 5 29.77 5.83 8.80
C VAL A 5 28.41 5.22 9.18
N ILE A 6 27.80 5.69 10.27
CA ILE A 6 26.39 5.43 10.54
C ILE A 6 25.53 6.26 9.58
N THR A 7 25.20 5.68 8.42
CA THR A 7 24.13 6.20 7.57
C THR A 7 22.80 5.97 8.27
N SER A 8 22.40 6.94 9.09
CA SER A 8 21.01 7.07 9.52
C SER A 8 20.22 7.59 8.33
N SER A 9 19.95 6.71 7.36
CA SER A 9 18.92 6.95 6.36
C SER A 9 17.59 6.82 7.07
N SER A 10 17.25 7.86 7.82
CA SER A 10 15.88 8.13 8.24
C SER A 10 15.09 8.30 6.95
N SER A 11 14.51 7.19 6.46
CA SER A 11 13.56 7.23 5.37
C SER A 11 12.35 8.00 5.87
N THR A 12 12.39 9.31 5.65
CA THR A 12 11.22 10.18 5.54
C THR A 12 10.32 9.52 4.50
N VAL A 13 9.36 8.71 4.97
CA VAL A 13 8.29 8.22 4.11
C VAL A 13 7.39 9.43 3.91
N ASN A 14 7.62 10.09 2.78
CA ASN A 14 6.81 11.18 2.29
C ASN A 14 5.36 10.70 2.17
N ASN A 15 4.50 11.20 3.07
CA ASN A 15 3.05 11.23 2.89
C ASN A 15 2.74 12.12 1.69
N ILE A 16 2.87 11.56 0.50
CA ILE A 16 2.54 12.23 -0.75
C ILE A 16 1.02 12.13 -0.91
N LYS A 17 0.40 13.30 -0.71
CA LYS A 17 -0.73 13.79 -1.51
C LYS A 17 -2.12 13.31 -1.12
N SER A 18 -2.62 13.93 -0.05
CA SER A 18 -4.00 14.42 -0.03
C SER A 18 -4.12 15.52 -1.09
N SER A 19 -4.80 15.25 -2.21
CA SER A 19 -5.24 16.29 -3.14
C SER A 19 -6.63 15.94 -3.62
N THR A 20 -7.58 16.61 -3.00
CA THR A 20 -8.97 16.79 -3.39
C THR A 20 -9.10 17.08 -4.89
N VAL A 21 -9.84 16.25 -5.63
CA VAL A 21 -10.48 16.65 -6.89
C VAL A 21 -11.79 15.86 -7.04
N GLU A 22 -12.90 16.58 -6.87
CA GLU A 22 -14.30 16.28 -7.24
C GLU A 22 -14.39 15.79 -8.70
N GLU A 23 -15.38 15.11 -9.26
CA GLU A 23 -16.57 14.32 -8.89
C GLU A 23 -16.78 13.47 -10.18
N SER A 24 -17.07 12.16 -10.06
CA SER A 24 -17.61 11.26 -11.12
C SER A 24 -16.67 10.29 -11.89
N GLY A 25 -15.45 10.03 -11.42
CA GLY A 25 -14.57 8.97 -11.97
C GLY A 25 -13.60 8.36 -10.96
N GLU A 26 -13.84 8.60 -9.67
CA GLU A 26 -12.83 8.55 -8.62
C GLU A 26 -12.60 7.16 -8.02
N LYS A 27 -13.63 6.30 -8.06
CA LYS A 27 -13.58 4.95 -7.50
C LYS A 27 -12.51 4.09 -8.17
N ASP A 28 -12.35 4.25 -9.49
CA ASP A 28 -11.37 3.48 -10.25
C ASP A 28 -9.94 3.98 -10.04
N MET A 29 -9.77 5.29 -9.83
CA MET A 29 -8.46 5.90 -9.51
C MET A 29 -8.01 5.55 -8.09
N GLU A 30 -8.94 5.50 -7.12
CA GLU A 30 -8.68 5.07 -5.75
C GLU A 30 -8.30 3.58 -5.69
N LEU A 31 -9.04 2.72 -6.40
CA LEU A 31 -8.72 1.29 -6.50
C LEU A 31 -7.34 1.05 -7.12
N PHE A 32 -6.99 1.81 -8.17
CA PHE A 32 -5.67 1.70 -8.79
C PHE A 32 -4.53 2.04 -7.82
N GLU A 33 -4.67 3.11 -7.03
CA GLU A 33 -3.66 3.46 -6.03
C GLU A 33 -3.59 2.45 -4.88
N LEU A 34 -4.72 1.87 -4.46
CA LEU A 34 -4.74 0.79 -3.47
C LEU A 34 -4.01 -0.45 -4.00
N ILE A 35 -4.32 -0.92 -5.21
CA ILE A 35 -3.64 -2.06 -5.84
C ILE A 35 -2.15 -1.82 -6.01
N LYS A 36 -1.75 -0.58 -6.34
CA LYS A 36 -0.35 -0.19 -6.46
C LYS A 36 0.38 -0.26 -5.11
N GLN A 37 -0.28 0.10 -4.01
CA GLN A 37 0.29 -0.08 -2.66
C GLN A 37 0.52 -1.56 -2.34
N PHE A 38 -0.45 -2.43 -2.63
CA PHE A 38 -0.27 -3.89 -2.48
C PHE A 38 0.87 -4.43 -3.34
N THR A 39 0.98 -3.98 -4.59
CA THR A 39 2.05 -4.39 -5.50
C THR A 39 3.42 -3.96 -4.98
N ASN A 40 3.52 -2.75 -4.41
CA ASN A 40 4.74 -2.27 -3.76
C ASN A 40 5.11 -3.06 -2.49
N MET A 41 4.12 -3.65 -1.81
CA MET A 41 4.32 -4.55 -0.67
C MET A 41 4.69 -5.99 -1.10
N GLY A 42 4.68 -6.29 -2.40
CA GLY A 42 5.02 -7.61 -2.94
C GLY A 42 3.83 -8.53 -3.19
N PHE A 43 2.59 -8.04 -3.03
CA PHE A 43 1.40 -8.80 -3.38
C PHE A 43 1.07 -8.70 -4.87
N THR A 44 0.41 -9.72 -5.40
CA THR A 44 -0.08 -9.67 -6.78
C THR A 44 -1.34 -8.82 -6.88
N LYS A 45 -1.64 -8.28 -8.07
CA LYS A 45 -2.88 -7.52 -8.31
C LYS A 45 -4.13 -8.33 -7.97
N SER A 46 -4.14 -9.63 -8.26
CA SER A 46 -5.27 -10.51 -7.96
C SER A 46 -5.54 -10.59 -6.45
N GLN A 47 -4.49 -10.78 -5.66
CA GLN A 47 -4.58 -10.80 -4.19
C GLN A 47 -5.04 -9.44 -3.64
N ALA A 48 -4.53 -8.35 -4.21
CA ALA A 48 -4.91 -7.00 -3.84
C ALA A 48 -6.42 -6.76 -4.07
N VAL A 49 -6.93 -7.08 -5.26
CA VAL A 49 -8.35 -6.90 -5.61
C VAL A 49 -9.23 -7.76 -4.71
N GLU A 50 -8.91 -9.05 -4.55
CA GLU A 50 -9.69 -9.97 -3.72
C GLU A 50 -9.76 -9.49 -2.26
N ALA A 51 -8.63 -9.05 -1.70
CA ALA A 51 -8.59 -8.54 -0.34
C ALA A 51 -9.36 -7.22 -0.21
N LEU A 52 -9.21 -6.28 -1.16
CA LEU A 52 -9.93 -5.02 -1.15
C LEU A 52 -11.44 -5.22 -1.25
N GLU A 53 -11.92 -6.07 -2.14
CA GLU A 53 -13.35 -6.39 -2.27
C GLU A 53 -13.92 -6.99 -0.98
N LYS A 54 -13.15 -7.85 -0.30
CA LYS A 54 -13.57 -8.50 0.95
C LYS A 54 -13.69 -7.54 2.14
N TYR A 55 -12.88 -6.47 2.16
CA TYR A 55 -12.79 -5.53 3.27
C TYR A 55 -13.30 -4.12 2.92
N ASN A 56 -14.21 -3.99 1.95
CA ASN A 56 -14.81 -2.71 1.53
C ASN A 56 -13.76 -1.65 1.15
N TYR A 57 -12.72 -2.07 0.43
CA TYR A 57 -11.60 -1.24 -0.02
C TYR A 57 -10.76 -0.62 1.12
N ASP A 58 -10.87 -1.15 2.34
CA ASP A 58 -9.99 -0.78 3.46
C ASP A 58 -8.59 -1.42 3.26
N LEU A 59 -7.62 -0.57 2.94
CA LEU A 59 -6.22 -0.97 2.74
C LEU A 59 -5.63 -1.70 3.93
N LEU A 60 -5.90 -1.23 5.16
CA LEU A 60 -5.28 -1.76 6.37
C LEU A 60 -5.81 -3.15 6.65
N GLN A 61 -7.14 -3.33 6.60
CA GLN A 61 -7.77 -4.62 6.81
C GLN A 61 -7.38 -5.63 5.72
N ALA A 62 -7.39 -5.22 4.45
CA ALA A 62 -6.98 -6.05 3.33
C ALA A 62 -5.49 -6.45 3.40
N THR A 63 -4.61 -5.54 3.84
CA THR A 63 -3.19 -5.84 4.08
C THR A 63 -3.01 -6.84 5.21
N ASN A 64 -3.68 -6.63 6.34
CA ASN A 64 -3.62 -7.56 7.47
C ASN A 64 -4.07 -8.97 7.06
N TYR A 65 -5.14 -9.07 6.26
CA TYR A 65 -5.60 -10.34 5.72
C TYR A 65 -4.56 -11.04 4.84
N LEU A 66 -3.95 -10.32 3.89
CA LEU A 66 -2.95 -10.92 3.01
C LEU A 66 -1.66 -11.31 3.75
N LEU A 67 -1.27 -10.57 4.79
CA LEU A 67 -0.14 -10.91 5.64
C LEU A 67 -0.41 -12.14 6.53
N ASP A 68 -1.64 -12.31 7.00
CA ASP A 68 -2.06 -13.48 7.78
C ASP A 68 -2.04 -14.75 6.90
N LEU A 69 -2.50 -14.65 5.65
CA LEU A 69 -2.48 -15.76 4.69
C LEU A 69 -1.08 -16.28 4.33
N GLN A 70 -0.03 -15.45 4.43
CA GLN A 70 1.35 -15.87 4.12
C GLN A 70 2.07 -16.56 5.29
N GLN A 71 1.52 -16.49 6.50
CA GLN A 71 2.15 -17.05 7.70
C GLN A 71 1.64 -18.46 8.06
N ASN A 72 0.66 -18.97 7.31
CA ASN A 72 0.18 -20.35 7.36
C ASN A 72 0.74 -21.20 6.21
#